data_AF-A0A372RI77-F1
#
_entry.id   AF-A0A372RI77-F1
#
_cell.length_a   1.000
_cell.length_b   1.000
_cell.length_c   1.000
_cell.angle_alpha   90.00
_cell.angle_beta   90.00
_cell.angle_gamma   90.00
#
_symmetry.space_group_name_H-M   'P 1'
#
loop_
_entity.id
_entity.type
_entity.pdbx_description
1 polymer ?
#
loop_
_entity_poly.entity_id
_entity_poly.type
_entity_poly.pdbx_seq_one_letter_code
_entity_poly.pdbx_strand_id
1 'polypeptide(L)'
;MACSKFFSGDLPELLNEVIQYFHYDYKTLHSCILVNRLWCRLAIPLLWEDPFSIKSPKNYRFIEIYLSNFCNDDKTRLNEYVIHNGLFPSNTLFNYPKFIQHLDTYKVCNIIGKWIISISIARGQHSN
;
A
#
# COMPACT_ATOMS: atom_id res chain seq x y z
N MET A 1 14.46 -10.93 28.43
CA MET A 1 14.51 -9.53 27.95
C MET A 1 15.94 -9.17 27.54
N ALA A 2 16.38 -9.54 26.33
CA ALA A 2 17.77 -9.34 25.88
C ALA A 2 17.90 -8.58 24.53
N CYS A 3 16.79 -8.21 23.87
CA CYS A 3 16.84 -7.63 22.53
C CYS A 3 16.93 -6.09 22.48
N SER A 4 16.93 -5.39 23.62
CA SER A 4 16.91 -3.92 23.65
C SER A 4 18.29 -3.26 23.50
N LYS A 5 19.39 -4.02 23.60
CA LYS A 5 20.76 -3.47 23.48
C LYS A 5 21.40 -3.60 22.09
N PHE A 6 20.78 -4.33 21.16
CA PHE A 6 21.30 -4.51 19.80
C PHE A 6 21.03 -3.32 18.85
N PHE A 7 20.22 -2.33 19.26
CA PHE A 7 19.74 -1.25 18.40
C PHE A 7 20.31 0.15 18.73
N SER A 8 21.40 0.25 19.51
CA SER A 8 21.87 1.54 20.04
C SER A 8 23.13 2.13 19.35
N GLY A 9 23.40 1.80 18.09
CA GLY A 9 24.51 2.37 17.28
C GLY A 9 24.14 2.47 15.78
N ASP A 10 25.10 2.78 14.90
CA ASP A 10 25.05 3.04 13.42
C ASP A 10 24.26 2.04 12.54
N LEU A 11 23.71 0.99 13.16
CA LEU A 11 22.97 -0.09 12.53
C LEU A 11 21.71 0.37 11.77
N PRO A 12 20.91 1.36 12.22
CA PRO A 12 19.78 1.86 11.45
C PRO A 12 20.20 2.54 10.13
N GLU A 13 21.33 3.25 10.11
CA GLU A 13 21.84 3.90 8.90
C GLU A 13 22.34 2.86 7.90
N LEU A 14 23.16 1.91 8.36
CA LEU A 14 23.61 0.79 7.52
C LEU A 14 22.44 -0.05 7.00
N LEU A 15 21.43 -0.29 7.83
CA LEU A 15 20.23 -1.01 7.40
C LEU A 15 19.43 -0.21 6.38
N ASN A 16 19.33 1.11 6.54
CA ASN A 16 18.70 1.96 5.56
C ASN A 16 19.43 1.84 4.21
N GLU A 17 20.75 1.94 4.18
CA GLU A 17 21.56 1.73 2.97
C GLU A 17 21.26 0.37 2.32
N VAL A 18 21.25 -0.71 3.11
CA VAL A 18 20.90 -2.06 2.62
C VAL A 18 19.50 -2.08 2.00
N ILE A 19 18.51 -1.44 2.61
CA ILE A 19 17.13 -1.40 2.10
C ILE A 19 17.03 -0.54 0.83
N GLN A 20 17.82 0.53 0.71
CA GLN A 20 17.89 1.35 -0.50
C GLN A 20 18.44 0.57 -1.70
N TYR A 21 19.33 -0.41 -1.51
CA TYR A 21 19.75 -1.30 -2.61
C TYR A 21 18.61 -2.11 -3.22
N PHE A 22 17.51 -2.31 -2.49
CA PHE A 22 16.31 -2.99 -2.98
C PHE A 22 15.28 -2.03 -3.57
N HIS A 23 15.64 -0.76 -3.79
CA HIS A 23 14.77 0.21 -4.46
C HIS A 23 14.32 -0.37 -5.81
N TYR A 24 13.00 -0.37 -6.03
CA TYR A 24 12.30 -0.99 -7.17
C TYR A 24 12.24 -2.53 -7.22
N ASP A 25 12.88 -3.27 -6.31
CA ASP A 25 12.63 -4.70 -6.12
C ASP A 25 11.47 -4.91 -5.13
N TYR A 26 10.25 -4.76 -5.65
CA TYR A 26 9.01 -4.91 -4.87
C TYR A 26 8.90 -6.26 -4.16
N LYS A 27 9.46 -7.34 -4.72
CA LYS A 27 9.37 -8.68 -4.10
C LYS A 27 10.27 -8.76 -2.87
N THR A 28 11.47 -8.21 -2.98
CA THR A 28 12.42 -8.16 -1.87
C THR A 28 11.94 -7.18 -0.81
N LEU A 29 11.47 -5.98 -1.19
CA LEU A 29 10.86 -5.01 -0.27
C LEU A 29 9.65 -5.61 0.47
N HIS A 30 8.79 -6.36 -0.22
CA HIS A 30 7.68 -7.07 0.43
C HIS A 30 8.18 -8.13 1.43
N SER A 31 9.29 -8.80 1.17
CA SER A 31 9.90 -9.71 2.14
C SER A 31 10.47 -8.94 3.35
N CYS A 32 11.11 -7.79 3.11
CA CYS A 32 11.68 -6.93 4.14
C CYS A 32 10.63 -6.46 5.17
N ILE A 33 9.44 -6.07 4.71
CA ILE A 33 8.40 -5.58 5.64
C ILE A 33 7.91 -6.63 6.64
N LEU A 34 8.15 -7.92 6.37
CA LEU A 34 7.75 -9.04 7.22
C LEU A 34 8.83 -9.43 8.25
N VAL A 35 10.05 -8.91 8.13
CA VAL A 35 11.19 -9.31 8.98
C VAL A 35 11.01 -8.81 10.42
N ASN A 36 10.91 -7.49 10.61
CA ASN A 36 10.65 -6.87 11.91
C ASN A 36 10.17 -5.42 11.74
N ARG A 37 9.84 -4.74 12.86
CA ARG A 37 9.32 -3.37 12.87
C ARG A 37 10.27 -2.34 12.24
N LEU A 38 11.58 -2.51 12.37
CA LEU A 38 12.56 -1.57 11.81
C LEU A 38 12.63 -1.70 10.29
N TRP A 39 12.78 -2.93 9.79
CA TRP A 39 12.77 -3.23 8.35
C TRP A 39 11.45 -2.79 7.70
N CYS A 40 10.33 -3.04 8.37
CA CYS A 40 9.01 -2.57 7.94
C CYS A 40 8.97 -1.05 7.76
N ARG A 41 9.42 -0.29 8.75
CA ARG A 41 9.42 1.18 8.68
C ARG A 41 10.29 1.75 7.56
N LEU A 42 11.40 1.10 7.24
CA LEU A 42 12.33 1.54 6.20
C LEU A 42 11.88 1.12 4.80
N ALA A 43 11.30 -0.08 4.64
CA ALA A 43 10.87 -0.59 3.34
C ALA A 43 9.51 -0.05 2.87
N ILE A 44 8.62 0.34 3.78
CA ILE A 44 7.28 0.85 3.42
C ILE A 44 7.33 2.10 2.53
N PRO A 45 8.15 3.14 2.84
CA PRO A 45 8.27 4.31 1.96
C PRO A 45 8.65 3.94 0.52
N LEU A 46 9.62 3.03 0.35
CA LEU A 46 10.08 2.58 -0.97
C LEU A 46 9.01 1.77 -1.71
N LEU A 47 8.28 0.91 -1.00
CA LEU A 47 7.22 0.10 -1.60
C LEU A 47 6.02 0.95 -2.05
N TRP A 48 5.76 2.06 -1.38
CA TRP A 48 4.62 2.96 -1.62
C TRP A 48 4.97 4.23 -2.41
N GLU A 49 6.20 4.32 -2.92
CA GLU A 49 6.69 5.45 -3.69
C GLU A 49 5.97 5.62 -5.04
N ASP A 50 5.74 4.50 -5.74
CA ASP A 50 5.03 4.43 -7.01
C ASP A 50 4.20 3.13 -7.12
N PRO A 51 3.10 3.01 -6.36
CA PRO A 51 2.27 1.80 -6.37
C PRO A 51 1.56 1.58 -7.71
N PHE A 52 1.41 2.63 -8.52
CA PHE A 52 0.65 2.60 -9.78
C PHE A 52 1.51 2.15 -10.97
N SER A 53 2.82 2.06 -10.80
CA SER A 53 3.73 1.46 -11.79
C SER A 53 3.85 -0.06 -11.69
N ILE A 54 3.22 -0.70 -10.69
CA ILE A 54 3.25 -2.16 -10.54
C ILE A 54 2.52 -2.80 -11.73
N LYS A 55 3.26 -3.58 -12.53
CA LYS A 55 2.71 -4.30 -13.67
C LYS A 55 1.76 -5.39 -13.17
N SER A 56 0.47 -5.27 -13.50
CA SER A 56 -0.58 -6.26 -13.23
C SER A 56 -0.68 -6.65 -11.74
N PRO A 57 -1.13 -5.73 -10.86
CA PRO A 57 -1.33 -6.05 -9.46
C PRO A 57 -2.35 -7.19 -9.33
N LYS A 58 -1.97 -8.25 -8.61
CA LYS A 58 -2.88 -9.37 -8.30
C LYS A 58 -4.02 -8.96 -7.37
N ASN A 59 -3.83 -7.88 -6.62
CA ASN A 59 -4.77 -7.37 -5.65
C ASN A 59 -4.78 -5.83 -5.68
N TYR A 60 -5.97 -5.25 -5.75
CA TYR A 60 -6.20 -3.81 -5.79
C TYR A 60 -6.44 -3.18 -4.40
N ARG A 61 -6.27 -3.95 -3.32
CA ARG A 61 -6.48 -3.49 -1.92
C ARG A 61 -5.65 -2.28 -1.52
N PHE A 62 -4.56 -1.99 -2.22
CA PHE A 62 -3.81 -0.75 -2.01
C PHE A 62 -4.63 0.50 -2.38
N ILE A 63 -5.54 0.41 -3.36
CA ILE A 63 -6.47 1.48 -3.73
C ILE A 63 -7.43 1.75 -2.57
N GLU A 64 -7.95 0.71 -1.94
CA GLU A 64 -8.81 0.83 -0.75
C GLU A 64 -8.09 1.53 0.41
N ILE A 65 -6.80 1.23 0.61
CA ILE A 65 -5.96 1.92 1.59
C ILE A 65 -5.78 3.40 1.24
N TYR A 66 -5.66 3.75 -0.04
CA TYR A 66 -5.61 5.16 -0.45
C TYR A 66 -6.92 5.88 -0.18
N LEU A 67 -8.03 5.29 -0.60
CA LEU A 67 -9.36 5.85 -0.41
C LEU A 67 -9.75 5.94 1.08
N SER A 68 -9.18 5.07 1.94
CA SER A 68 -9.41 5.17 3.39
C SER A 68 -8.82 6.44 4.02
N ASN A 69 -7.93 7.14 3.33
CA ASN A 69 -7.39 8.42 3.79
C ASN A 69 -8.22 9.64 3.33
N PHE A 70 -9.27 9.44 2.52
CA PHE A 70 -10.17 10.53 2.12
C PHE A 70 -10.99 11.04 3.31
N CYS A 71 -11.55 12.25 3.16
CA CYS A 71 -12.46 12.78 4.17
C CYS A 71 -13.73 11.92 4.23
N ASN A 72 -14.47 12.02 5.34
CA ASN A 72 -15.67 11.21 5.53
C ASN A 72 -16.73 11.51 4.45
N ASP A 73 -16.83 12.77 4.00
CA ASP A 73 -17.79 13.18 2.97
C ASP A 73 -17.48 12.56 1.60
N ASP A 74 -16.21 12.49 1.22
CA ASP A 74 -15.81 11.83 -0.03
C ASP A 74 -16.01 10.32 0.05
N LYS A 75 -15.77 9.72 1.22
CA LYS A 75 -16.02 8.29 1.45
C LYS A 75 -17.50 7.94 1.40
N THR A 76 -18.39 8.76 1.97
CA THR A 76 -19.84 8.53 1.91
C THR A 76 -20.33 8.62 0.47
N ARG A 77 -19.93 9.67 -0.26
CA ARG A 77 -20.22 9.81 -1.69
C ARG A 77 -19.70 8.63 -2.50
N LEU A 78 -18.48 8.17 -2.24
CA LEU A 78 -17.91 7.02 -2.95
C LEU A 78 -18.65 5.72 -2.62
N ASN A 79 -19.08 5.53 -1.37
CA ASN A 79 -19.86 4.35 -0.97
C ASN A 79 -21.22 4.29 -1.68
N GLU A 80 -21.83 5.44 -2.00
CA GLU A 80 -23.07 5.48 -2.79
C GLU A 80 -22.87 4.88 -4.19
N TYR A 81 -21.70 5.09 -4.80
CA TYR A 81 -21.38 4.55 -6.14
C TYR A 81 -20.74 3.15 -6.10
N VAL A 82 -19.96 2.83 -5.06
CA VAL A 82 -19.08 1.64 -5.00
C VAL A 82 -19.62 0.54 -4.03
N ILE A 83 -20.74 0.76 -3.33
CA ILE A 83 -21.48 -0.15 -2.42
C ILE A 83 -21.02 -0.15 -0.94
N HIS A 84 -22.01 -0.26 -0.03
CA HIS A 84 -21.98 -0.52 1.43
C HIS A 84 -21.23 -1.80 1.87
N ASN A 85 -19.96 -2.00 1.51
CA ASN A 85 -19.23 -3.25 1.82
C ASN A 85 -17.97 -3.08 2.65
N GLY A 86 -17.93 -2.12 3.58
CA GLY A 86 -16.78 -1.97 4.48
C GLY A 86 -15.44 -1.84 3.73
N LEU A 87 -15.48 -1.17 2.57
CA LEU A 87 -14.36 -1.02 1.62
C LEU A 87 -13.11 -0.42 2.25
N PHE A 88 -13.27 0.38 3.30
CA PHE A 88 -12.18 1.08 3.92
C PHE A 88 -11.66 0.30 5.13
N PRO A 89 -10.36 -0.03 5.19
CA PRO A 89 -9.76 -0.51 6.41
C PRO A 89 -10.01 0.50 7.55
N SER A 90 -10.47 0.00 8.70
CA SER A 90 -10.81 0.81 9.88
C SER A 90 -9.61 1.48 10.53
N ASN A 91 -8.40 0.97 10.27
CA ASN A 91 -7.14 1.56 10.69
C ASN A 91 -6.00 1.21 9.70
N THR A 92 -5.19 2.19 9.33
CA THR A 92 -3.93 1.96 8.61
C THR A 92 -2.76 2.18 9.57
N LEU A 93 -1.75 1.32 9.50
CA LEU A 93 -0.56 1.44 10.36
C LEU A 93 0.30 2.66 10.00
N PHE A 94 0.22 3.08 8.74
CA PHE A 94 0.96 4.21 8.20
C PHE A 94 0.04 5.16 7.43
N ASN A 95 0.47 6.41 7.29
CA ASN A 95 -0.10 7.35 6.34
C ASN A 95 0.50 7.08 4.96
N TYR A 96 0.02 6.02 4.31
CA TYR A 96 0.50 5.58 3.01
C TYR A 96 0.48 6.65 1.90
N PRO A 97 -0.56 7.52 1.78
CA PRO A 97 -0.55 8.64 0.85
C PRO A 97 0.68 9.54 0.94
N LYS A 98 1.24 9.71 2.14
CA LYS A 98 2.42 10.55 2.36
C LYS A 98 3.67 10.03 1.64
N PHE A 99 3.72 8.76 1.28
CA PHE A 99 4.90 8.14 0.67
C PHE A 99 4.88 8.17 -0.87
N ILE A 100 3.79 8.57 -1.50
CA ILE A 100 3.75 8.71 -2.97
C ILE A 100 4.73 9.80 -3.39
N GLN A 101 5.66 9.45 -4.29
CA GLN A 101 6.56 10.41 -4.93
C GLN A 101 6.28 10.52 -6.43
N HIS A 102 5.73 9.47 -7.04
CA HIS A 102 5.39 9.44 -8.47
C HIS A 102 3.92 9.14 -8.67
N LEU A 103 3.24 10.02 -9.41
CA LEU A 103 1.82 9.88 -9.74
C LEU A 103 1.60 10.14 -11.23
N ASP A 104 1.65 9.08 -12.02
CA ASP A 104 1.30 9.10 -13.43
C ASP A 104 -0.23 8.94 -13.57
N THR A 105 -0.90 10.01 -13.98
CA THR A 105 -2.38 10.05 -14.07
C THR A 105 -2.93 9.02 -15.05
N TYR A 106 -2.21 8.70 -16.13
CA TYR A 106 -2.63 7.66 -17.06
C TYR A 106 -2.59 6.28 -16.40
N LYS A 107 -1.50 5.97 -15.67
CA LYS A 107 -1.41 4.70 -14.92
C LYS A 107 -2.45 4.61 -13.82
N VAL A 108 -2.69 5.69 -13.10
CA VAL A 108 -3.73 5.79 -12.05
C VAL A 108 -5.11 5.47 -12.65
N CYS A 109 -5.52 6.17 -13.71
CA CYS A 109 -6.80 5.94 -14.37
C CYS A 109 -6.94 4.49 -14.87
N ASN A 110 -5.88 3.94 -15.47
CA ASN A 110 -5.87 2.56 -15.93
C ASN A 110 -6.05 1.55 -14.78
N ILE A 111 -5.34 1.73 -13.67
CA ILE A 111 -5.43 0.86 -12.50
C ILE A 111 -6.79 0.96 -11.81
N ILE A 112 -7.34 2.17 -11.67
CA ILE A 112 -8.68 2.38 -11.11
C ILE A 112 -9.72 1.70 -12.01
N GLY A 113 -9.61 1.83 -13.33
CA GLY A 113 -10.49 1.14 -14.27
C GLY A 113 -10.46 -0.37 -14.09
N LYS A 114 -9.27 -0.97 -13.97
CA LYS A 114 -9.13 -2.41 -13.71
C LYS A 114 -9.67 -2.83 -12.35
N TRP A 115 -9.50 -2.01 -11.32
CA TRP A 115 -10.05 -2.25 -9.99
C TRP A 115 -11.58 -2.27 -10.00
N ILE A 116 -12.22 -1.29 -10.66
CA ILE A 116 -13.68 -1.25 -10.82
C ILE A 116 -14.18 -2.52 -11.52
N ILE A 117 -13.49 -2.97 -12.58
CA ILE A 117 -13.80 -4.24 -13.26
C ILE A 117 -13.64 -5.44 -12.31
N SER A 118 -12.59 -5.45 -11.48
CA SER A 118 -12.38 -6.54 -10.51
C SER A 118 -13.50 -6.63 -9.48
N ILE A 119 -14.02 -5.48 -9.02
CA ILE A 119 -15.17 -5.42 -8.12
C ILE A 119 -16.43 -5.92 -8.82
N SER A 120 -16.67 -5.52 -10.07
CA SER A 120 -17.87 -5.97 -10.81
C SER A 120 -17.87 -7.47 -11.08
N ILE A 121 -16.71 -8.07 -11.38
CA ILE A 121 -16.57 -9.53 -11.54
C ILE A 121 -16.84 -10.25 -10.21
N ALA A 122 -16.26 -9.78 -9.10
CA ALA A 122 -16.48 -10.38 -7.79
C ALA A 122 -17.98 -10.37 -7.40
N ARG A 123 -18.73 -9.34 -7.81
CA ARG A 123 -20.20 -9.27 -7.62
C ARG A 123 -20.94 -10.34 -8.42
N GLY A 124 -20.57 -10.57 -9.69
CA GLY A 124 -21.23 -11.55 -10.55
C GLY A 124 -21.13 -13.00 -10.05
N GLN A 125 -20.13 -13.30 -9.20
CA GLN A 125 -19.96 -14.62 -8.60
C GLN A 125 -20.78 -14.85 -7.32
N HIS A 126 -21.24 -13.78 -6.66
CA HIS A 126 -22.05 -13.87 -5.43
C HIS A 126 -23.57 -13.86 -5.69
N SER A 127 -24.00 -13.72 -6.94
CA SER A 127 -25.41 -13.62 -7.35
C SER A 127 -25.99 -14.90 -7.96
N ASN A 128 -25.23 -16.01 -7.97
CA ASN A 128 -25.66 -17.32 -8.47
C ASN A 128 -25.80 -18.34 -7.33
#